data_AF-A0A7L2C1Q9-F1
#
_entry.id   AF-A0A7L2C1Q9-F1
#
_cell.length_a   1.000
_cell.length_b   1.000
_cell.length_c   1.000
_cell.angle_alpha   90.00
_cell.angle_beta   90.00
_cell.angle_gamma   90.00
#
_symmetry.space_group_name_H-M   'P 1'
#
loop_
_entity.id
_entity.type
_entity.pdbx_description
1 polymer ?
#
loop_
_entity_poly.entity_id
_entity_poly.type
_entity_poly.pdbx_seq_one_letter_code
_entity_poly.pdbx_strand_id
1 'polypeptide(L)'
;MAGPREPAERCSCRNTDCVERPLRRLFEGLASAVAACPWPFVLLPLLLSGGLGAGFIFLPQRQANDIEGQFTPTGGPAKAERDFVRRHFPPNDSERCSAPRLLTEGTYAALIAVATNGTSVLEPAAWAEVRRLNATVHDAEYERLCARTADGCDSPNPLLSLRGDAGPPAPGSLGFPVSDGVFLGAALGGVETDGGRLRGARAMKLLYYLREDGPEAQDSRQWLQSFLRDISAKLADLRLGSIQVTYFTSLSRQEEFEGNTRSVVPLFSITYFLTINFAIISCLRLSCIRNNTWLACCGVLSSGLAVLSSFGLMLFCGVPFVVTVANAPFLILGK
;
A
#
# COMPACT_ATOMS: atom_id res chain seq x y z
N MET A 1 43.59 34.47 -61.02
CA MET A 1 43.39 33.10 -61.53
C MET A 1 42.56 32.35 -60.51
N ALA A 2 41.27 32.20 -60.79
CA ALA A 2 40.34 31.49 -59.92
C ALA A 2 40.54 29.98 -60.13
N GLY A 3 40.93 29.26 -59.08
CA GLY A 3 40.94 27.79 -59.09
C GLY A 3 39.51 27.25 -59.19
N PRO A 4 39.31 26.05 -59.76
CA PRO A 4 37.97 25.54 -60.03
C PRO A 4 37.22 25.28 -58.71
N ARG A 5 35.98 25.76 -58.63
CA ARG A 5 35.03 25.36 -57.60
C ARG A 5 34.66 23.90 -57.85
N GLU A 6 34.88 23.04 -56.86
CA GLU A 6 34.42 21.66 -56.89
C GLU A 6 32.89 21.59 -57.07
N PRO A 7 32.38 20.63 -57.86
CA PRO A 7 30.96 20.51 -58.13
C PRO A 7 30.20 20.07 -56.87
N ALA A 8 29.00 20.61 -56.70
CA ALA A 8 28.07 20.26 -55.65
C ALA A 8 27.97 18.73 -55.47
N GLU A 9 28.38 18.25 -54.30
CA GLU A 9 28.17 16.86 -53.89
C GLU A 9 26.68 16.52 -53.97
N ARG A 10 26.37 15.59 -54.87
CA ARG A 10 25.04 15.02 -55.02
C ARG A 10 24.67 14.31 -53.72
N CYS A 11 23.48 14.61 -53.19
CA CYS A 11 22.89 13.89 -52.07
C CYS A 11 22.77 12.39 -52.42
N SER A 12 23.67 11.58 -51.86
CA SER A 12 23.60 10.12 -51.91
C SER A 12 22.63 9.65 -50.83
N CYS A 13 21.69 8.77 -51.16
CA CYS A 13 20.73 8.15 -50.22
C CYS A 13 21.39 7.20 -49.19
N ARG A 14 22.72 7.22 -49.08
CA ARG A 14 23.52 6.49 -48.09
C ARG A 14 24.18 7.40 -47.04
N ASN A 15 24.04 8.73 -47.18
CA ASN A 15 24.55 9.71 -46.22
C ASN A 15 23.42 10.19 -45.29
N THR A 16 23.60 9.99 -43.99
CA THR A 16 22.80 10.64 -42.92
C THR A 16 22.97 12.17 -42.88
N ASP A 17 23.79 12.73 -43.78
CA ASP A 17 24.12 14.15 -43.91
C ASP A 17 22.91 15.10 -43.95
N CYS A 18 21.77 14.67 -44.48
CA CYS A 18 20.57 15.52 -44.55
C CYS A 18 19.97 15.82 -43.17
N VAL A 19 20.19 14.93 -42.20
CA VAL A 19 19.74 15.06 -40.81
C VAL A 19 20.90 15.50 -39.92
N GLU A 20 22.10 14.95 -40.15
CA GLU A 20 23.30 15.23 -39.36
C GLU A 20 23.78 16.68 -39.49
N ARG A 21 23.85 17.23 -40.71
CA ARG A 21 24.33 18.60 -40.93
C ARG A 21 23.46 19.67 -40.24
N PRO A 22 22.11 19.65 -40.31
CA PRO A 22 21.30 20.62 -39.58
C PRO A 22 21.37 20.44 -38.06
N LEU A 23 21.37 19.20 -37.55
CA LEU A 23 21.53 18.93 -36.11
C LEU A 23 22.88 19.42 -35.58
N ARG A 24 23.96 19.19 -36.32
CA ARG A 24 25.29 19.66 -35.96
C ARG A 24 25.34 21.19 -35.88
N ARG A 25 24.81 21.90 -36.88
CA ARG A 25 24.75 23.37 -36.86
C ARG A 25 23.91 23.89 -35.69
N LEU A 26 22.82 23.21 -35.35
CA LEU A 26 21.98 23.55 -34.20
C LEU A 26 22.75 23.41 -32.88
N PHE A 27 23.42 22.26 -32.66
CA PHE A 27 24.20 22.04 -31.44
C PHE A 27 25.44 22.92 -31.36
N GLU A 28 26.12 23.20 -32.47
CA GLU A 28 27.23 24.16 -32.53
C GLU A 28 26.77 25.57 -32.16
N GLY A 29 25.62 26.00 -32.69
CA GLY A 29 25.01 27.29 -32.33
C GLY A 29 24.61 27.37 -30.86
N LEU A 30 23.97 26.32 -30.33
CA LEU A 30 23.62 26.23 -28.90
C LEU A 30 24.86 26.26 -28.00
N ALA A 31 25.88 25.46 -28.33
CA ALA A 31 27.13 25.40 -27.57
C ALA A 31 27.85 26.76 -27.58
N SER A 32 27.88 27.45 -28.72
CA SER A 32 28.44 28.79 -28.84
C SER A 32 27.70 29.80 -27.97
N ALA A 33 26.36 29.74 -27.94
CA ALA A 33 25.55 30.61 -27.07
C ALA A 33 25.78 30.35 -25.58
N VAL A 34 25.85 29.08 -25.17
CA VAL A 34 26.15 28.68 -23.78
C VAL A 34 27.56 29.12 -23.38
N ALA A 35 28.54 28.99 -24.27
CA ALA A 35 29.92 29.42 -24.03
C ALA A 35 30.05 30.94 -23.93
N ALA A 36 29.30 31.69 -24.75
CA ALA A 36 29.30 33.15 -24.73
C ALA A 36 28.60 33.73 -23.48
N CYS A 37 27.55 33.07 -22.98
CA CYS A 37 26.82 33.51 -21.79
C CYS A 37 26.43 32.33 -20.90
N PRO A 38 27.29 31.87 -19.97
CA PRO A 38 27.04 30.65 -19.20
C PRO A 38 26.01 30.83 -18.07
N TRP A 39 25.95 32.01 -17.45
CA TRP A 39 25.15 32.25 -16.24
C TRP A 39 23.65 32.00 -16.41
N PRO A 40 22.97 32.46 -17.48
CA PRO A 40 21.56 32.16 -17.70
C PRO A 40 21.28 30.65 -17.79
N PHE A 41 22.16 29.88 -18.45
CA PHE A 41 21.98 28.43 -18.60
C PHE A 41 22.27 27.63 -17.32
N VAL A 42 22.91 28.23 -16.31
CA VAL A 42 23.08 27.62 -14.99
C VAL A 42 21.96 28.06 -14.04
N LEU A 43 21.65 29.35 -14.00
CA LEU A 43 20.69 29.91 -13.05
C LEU A 43 19.25 29.58 -13.43
N LEU A 44 18.90 29.60 -14.71
CA LEU A 44 17.53 29.34 -15.14
C LEU A 44 17.06 27.91 -14.80
N PRO A 45 17.82 26.83 -15.08
CA PRO A 45 17.43 25.49 -14.65
C PRO A 45 17.33 25.35 -13.14
N LEU A 46 18.21 25.99 -12.37
CA LEU A 46 18.14 25.97 -10.90
C LEU A 46 16.85 26.62 -10.39
N LEU A 47 16.50 27.80 -10.91
CA LEU A 47 15.27 28.50 -10.55
C LEU A 47 14.03 27.72 -11.02
N LEU A 48 14.06 27.16 -12.22
CA LEU A 48 12.96 26.37 -12.76
C LEU A 48 12.75 25.08 -11.95
N SER A 49 13.82 24.35 -11.64
CA SER A 49 13.74 23.16 -10.80
C SER A 49 13.31 23.48 -9.38
N GLY A 50 13.73 24.61 -8.81
CA GLY A 50 13.24 25.08 -7.52
C GLY A 50 11.75 25.42 -7.55
N GLY A 51 11.30 26.15 -8.58
CA GLY A 51 9.90 26.51 -8.78
C GLY A 51 9.00 25.29 -9.00
N LEU A 52 9.40 24.36 -9.87
CA LEU A 52 8.69 23.10 -10.09
C LEU A 52 8.76 22.18 -8.86
N GLY A 53 9.90 22.15 -8.18
CA GLY A 53 10.10 21.40 -6.94
C GLY A 53 9.19 21.85 -5.78
N ALA A 54 8.70 23.10 -5.80
CA ALA A 54 7.69 23.54 -4.83
C ALA A 54 6.38 22.71 -4.90
N GLY A 55 6.15 21.96 -5.98
CA GLY A 55 5.03 21.02 -6.09
C GLY A 55 5.02 19.93 -5.01
N PHE A 56 6.18 19.64 -4.38
CA PHE A 56 6.27 18.73 -3.24
C PHE A 56 5.49 19.21 -2.00
N ILE A 57 5.06 20.48 -1.94
CA ILE A 57 4.12 20.97 -0.91
C ILE A 57 2.78 20.21 -0.98
N PHE A 58 2.36 19.77 -2.17
CA PHE A 58 1.13 19.00 -2.36
C PHE A 58 1.29 17.51 -2.05
N LEU A 59 2.49 17.04 -1.74
CA LEU A 59 2.77 15.62 -1.49
C LEU A 59 1.84 15.02 -0.41
N PRO A 60 1.62 15.64 0.78
CA PRO A 60 0.75 15.07 1.80
C PRO A 60 -0.71 14.93 1.36
N GLN A 61 -1.17 15.80 0.45
CA GLN A 61 -2.54 15.77 -0.08
C GLN A 61 -2.70 14.81 -1.26
N ARG A 62 -1.62 14.57 -2.02
CA ARG A 62 -1.62 13.76 -3.25
C ARG A 62 -1.09 12.35 -3.03
N GLN A 63 -0.67 12.02 -1.81
CA GLN A 63 -0.22 10.68 -1.49
C GLN A 63 -1.40 9.70 -1.60
N ALA A 64 -1.32 8.80 -2.58
CA ALA A 64 -2.31 7.74 -2.77
C ALA A 64 -1.79 6.47 -2.11
N ASN A 65 -2.40 6.13 -0.99
CA ASN A 65 -2.04 4.95 -0.21
C ASN A 65 -2.99 3.78 -0.49
N ASP A 66 -4.22 4.01 -0.93
CA ASP A 66 -5.20 2.96 -1.21
C ASP A 66 -4.67 1.88 -2.17
N ILE A 67 -4.60 0.64 -1.69
CA ILE A 67 -4.12 -0.54 -2.42
C ILE A 67 -5.09 -0.89 -3.56
N GLU A 68 -6.40 -0.81 -3.34
CA GLU A 68 -7.37 -1.16 -4.38
C GLU A 68 -7.21 -0.22 -5.58
N GLY A 69 -7.13 1.10 -5.34
CA GLY A 69 -6.91 2.10 -6.37
C GLY A 69 -5.59 1.95 -7.13
N GLN A 70 -4.53 1.47 -6.47
CA GLN A 70 -3.20 1.30 -7.09
C GLN A 70 -3.07 0.04 -7.95
N PHE A 71 -3.68 -1.06 -7.52
CA PHE A 71 -3.48 -2.37 -8.15
C PHE A 71 -4.67 -2.82 -9.02
N THR A 72 -5.76 -2.05 -9.07
CA THR A 72 -6.91 -2.36 -9.93
C THR A 72 -7.19 -1.23 -10.94
N PRO A 73 -7.68 -1.55 -12.16
CA PRO A 73 -8.02 -0.54 -13.15
C PRO A 73 -9.02 0.50 -12.62
N THR A 74 -8.85 1.77 -12.98
CA THR A 74 -9.75 2.85 -12.52
C THR A 74 -11.17 2.73 -13.05
N GLY A 75 -11.36 2.20 -14.26
CA GLY A 75 -12.65 2.04 -14.94
C GLY A 75 -12.99 0.61 -15.32
N GLY A 76 -12.74 -0.36 -14.44
CA GLY A 76 -13.05 -1.77 -14.69
C GLY A 76 -14.56 -2.10 -14.59
N PRO A 77 -15.06 -3.13 -15.30
CA PRO A 77 -16.46 -3.59 -15.20
C PRO A 77 -16.90 -3.85 -13.75
N ALA A 78 -16.05 -4.47 -12.93
CA ALA A 78 -16.34 -4.73 -11.52
C ALA A 78 -16.59 -3.45 -10.70
N LYS A 79 -15.90 -2.34 -11.02
CA LYS A 79 -16.14 -1.05 -10.35
C LYS A 79 -17.46 -0.42 -10.79
N ALA A 80 -17.81 -0.54 -12.07
CA ALA A 80 -19.10 -0.09 -12.59
C ALA A 80 -20.28 -0.89 -11.98
N GLU A 81 -20.13 -2.20 -11.83
CA GLU A 81 -21.09 -3.05 -11.12
C GLU A 81 -21.19 -2.67 -9.64
N ARG A 82 -20.06 -2.47 -8.95
CA ARG A 82 -20.06 -1.98 -7.56
C ARG A 82 -20.79 -0.65 -7.43
N ASP A 83 -20.55 0.30 -8.33
CA ASP A 83 -21.22 1.60 -8.33
C ASP A 83 -22.73 1.45 -8.60
N PHE A 84 -23.12 0.54 -9.49
CA PHE A 84 -24.53 0.21 -9.71
C PHE A 84 -25.17 -0.34 -8.44
N VAL A 85 -24.57 -1.34 -7.78
CA VAL A 85 -25.12 -1.93 -6.56
C VAL A 85 -25.13 -0.88 -5.44
N ARG A 86 -24.08 -0.07 -5.28
CA ARG A 86 -24.03 1.00 -4.28
C ARG A 86 -25.16 2.02 -4.43
N ARG A 87 -25.54 2.37 -5.66
CA ARG A 87 -26.64 3.32 -5.93
C ARG A 87 -28.02 2.73 -5.67
N HIS A 88 -28.22 1.44 -5.95
CA HIS A 88 -29.53 0.78 -5.83
C HIS A 88 -29.74 0.10 -4.47
N PHE A 89 -28.66 -0.31 -3.81
CA PHE A 89 -28.63 -1.02 -2.53
C PHE A 89 -27.56 -0.38 -1.64
N PRO A 90 -27.77 0.88 -1.19
CA PRO A 90 -26.81 1.55 -0.32
C PRO A 90 -26.63 0.75 0.98
N PRO A 91 -25.38 0.58 1.46
CA PRO A 91 -25.15 -0.03 2.77
C PRO A 91 -25.78 0.83 3.86
N ASN A 92 -26.22 0.17 4.93
CA ASN A 92 -26.67 0.82 6.15
C ASN A 92 -26.10 0.03 7.33
N ASP A 93 -24.83 0.32 7.64
CA ASP A 93 -24.06 -0.35 8.69
C ASP A 93 -24.60 0.00 10.09
N SER A 94 -25.40 1.07 10.19
CA SER A 94 -25.96 1.55 11.44
C SER A 94 -27.21 0.80 11.92
N GLU A 95 -27.92 0.11 11.02
CA GLU A 95 -29.17 -0.60 11.37
C GLU A 95 -29.24 -2.02 10.82
N ARG A 96 -28.67 -2.30 9.65
CA ARG A 96 -28.81 -3.60 8.95
C ARG A 96 -27.53 -3.98 8.20
N CYS A 97 -26.42 -4.02 8.92
CA CYS A 97 -25.20 -4.60 8.40
C CYS A 97 -25.38 -6.10 8.16
N SER A 98 -24.81 -6.61 7.08
CA SER A 98 -24.62 -8.04 6.90
C SER A 98 -23.34 -8.27 6.12
N ALA A 99 -22.42 -9.03 6.70
CA ALA A 99 -21.12 -9.33 6.09
C ALA A 99 -21.20 -9.77 4.61
N PRO A 100 -22.15 -10.63 4.17
CA PRO A 100 -22.23 -11.06 2.78
C PRO A 100 -22.71 -9.98 1.79
N ARG A 101 -23.26 -8.86 2.28
CA ARG A 101 -23.76 -7.74 1.44
C ARG A 101 -22.77 -6.58 1.36
N LEU A 102 -21.60 -6.70 1.98
CA LEU A 102 -20.57 -5.67 1.91
C LEU A 102 -20.06 -5.54 0.46
N LEU A 103 -20.01 -4.31 -0.02
CA LEU A 103 -19.56 -3.95 -1.37
C LEU A 103 -18.04 -3.87 -1.49
N THR A 104 -17.39 -3.71 -0.35
CA THR A 104 -15.95 -3.66 -0.12
C THR A 104 -15.60 -4.71 0.95
N GLU A 105 -14.34 -4.85 1.30
CA GLU A 105 -13.97 -5.71 2.45
C GLU A 105 -14.53 -5.18 3.79
N GLY A 106 -14.97 -3.92 3.84
CA GLY A 106 -15.45 -3.24 5.04
C GLY A 106 -14.34 -2.89 6.03
N THR A 107 -14.73 -2.25 7.13
CA THR A 107 -13.83 -1.89 8.23
C THR A 107 -13.99 -2.92 9.33
N TYR A 108 -12.95 -3.71 9.58
CA TYR A 108 -13.03 -4.83 10.50
C TYR A 108 -11.71 -5.13 11.21
N ALA A 109 -11.81 -5.78 12.37
CA ALA A 109 -10.74 -6.51 13.01
C ALA A 109 -11.04 -8.01 12.99
N ALA A 110 -10.06 -8.82 12.60
CA ALA A 110 -10.17 -10.27 12.56
C ALA A 110 -9.16 -10.88 13.53
N LEU A 111 -9.63 -11.83 14.34
CA LEU A 111 -8.80 -12.64 15.23
C LEU A 111 -9.03 -14.11 14.88
N ILE A 112 -7.97 -14.87 14.67
CA ILE A 112 -8.02 -16.31 14.43
C ILE A 112 -7.44 -17.00 15.66
N ALA A 113 -8.30 -17.69 16.40
CA ALA A 113 -7.90 -18.54 17.51
C ALA A 113 -7.63 -19.95 16.99
N VAL A 114 -6.39 -20.41 17.12
CA VAL A 114 -5.95 -21.75 16.71
C VAL A 114 -5.67 -22.57 17.96
N ALA A 115 -6.21 -23.78 18.06
CA ALA A 115 -5.93 -24.66 19.19
C ALA A 115 -4.44 -25.05 19.24
N THR A 116 -3.86 -24.99 20.44
CA THR A 116 -2.48 -25.45 20.68
C THR A 116 -2.42 -26.98 20.63
N ASN A 117 -1.23 -27.53 20.34
CA ASN A 117 -0.99 -28.99 20.28
C ASN A 117 -1.80 -29.77 19.23
N GLY A 118 -2.43 -29.09 18.27
CA GLY A 118 -3.18 -29.74 17.19
C GLY A 118 -4.52 -30.34 17.62
N THR A 119 -5.04 -29.93 18.79
CA THR A 119 -6.37 -30.34 19.27
C THR A 119 -7.48 -29.49 18.64
N SER A 120 -8.71 -29.65 19.12
CA SER A 120 -9.88 -28.91 18.63
C SER A 120 -10.13 -27.64 19.46
N VAL A 121 -10.39 -26.52 18.78
CA VAL A 121 -10.82 -25.25 19.38
C VAL A 121 -12.19 -25.36 20.07
N LEU A 122 -12.93 -26.44 19.76
CA LEU A 122 -14.22 -26.74 20.36
C LEU A 122 -14.09 -27.48 21.71
N GLU A 123 -12.87 -27.78 22.17
CA GLU A 123 -12.67 -28.35 23.51
C GLU A 123 -13.03 -27.34 24.62
N PRO A 124 -13.49 -27.79 25.81
CA PRO A 124 -13.92 -26.88 26.87
C PRO A 124 -12.88 -25.83 27.29
N ALA A 125 -11.60 -26.20 27.33
CA ALA A 125 -10.53 -25.28 27.69
C ALA A 125 -10.31 -24.20 26.62
N ALA A 126 -10.15 -24.60 25.36
CA ALA A 126 -10.00 -23.69 24.23
C ALA A 126 -11.25 -22.80 24.03
N TRP A 127 -12.45 -23.37 24.18
CA TRP A 127 -13.71 -22.63 24.12
C TRP A 127 -13.81 -21.55 25.19
N ALA A 128 -13.42 -21.86 26.43
CA ALA A 128 -13.41 -20.88 27.51
C ALA A 128 -12.42 -19.74 27.23
N GLU A 129 -11.25 -20.05 26.68
CA GLU A 129 -10.26 -19.06 26.25
C GLU A 129 -10.77 -18.18 25.10
N VAL A 130 -11.43 -18.75 24.10
CA VAL A 130 -12.07 -17.99 23.01
C VAL A 130 -13.14 -17.05 23.54
N ARG A 131 -13.96 -17.47 24.51
CA ARG A 131 -14.98 -16.60 25.12
C ARG A 131 -14.35 -15.44 25.91
N ARG A 132 -13.25 -15.70 26.63
CA ARG A 132 -12.50 -14.63 27.31
C ARG A 132 -11.90 -13.64 26.32
N LEU A 133 -11.30 -14.15 25.24
CA LEU A 133 -10.78 -13.32 24.15
C LEU A 133 -11.89 -12.44 23.56
N ASN A 134 -13.05 -13.02 23.27
CA ASN A 134 -14.20 -12.28 22.76
C ASN A 134 -14.65 -11.17 23.72
N ALA A 135 -14.76 -11.47 25.02
CA ALA A 135 -15.14 -10.49 26.03
C ALA A 135 -14.12 -9.33 26.19
N THR A 136 -12.84 -9.58 25.92
CA THR A 136 -11.79 -8.53 25.97
C THR A 136 -11.82 -7.59 24.77
N VAL A 137 -12.22 -8.08 23.59
CA VAL A 137 -12.30 -7.27 22.37
C VAL A 137 -13.66 -6.58 22.24
N HIS A 138 -14.72 -7.25 22.68
CA HIS A 138 -16.10 -6.75 22.69
C HIS A 138 -16.33 -5.85 23.93
N ASP A 139 -15.59 -4.75 24.00
CA ASP A 139 -15.71 -3.75 25.06
C ASP A 139 -16.78 -2.68 24.74
N ALA A 140 -17.01 -1.76 25.70
CA ALA A 140 -17.99 -0.69 25.55
C ALA A 140 -17.68 0.27 24.39
N GLU A 141 -16.42 0.37 23.98
CA GLU A 141 -16.01 1.22 22.87
C GLU A 141 -16.35 0.55 21.54
N TYR A 142 -16.08 -0.76 21.41
CA TYR A 142 -16.53 -1.55 20.28
C TYR A 142 -18.05 -1.55 20.15
N GLU A 143 -18.79 -1.72 21.24
CA GLU A 143 -20.27 -1.73 21.22
C GLU A 143 -20.87 -0.44 20.63
N ARG A 144 -20.17 0.68 20.78
CA ARG A 144 -20.56 1.97 20.20
C ARG A 144 -20.26 2.06 18.71
N LEU A 145 -19.20 1.39 18.23
CA LEU A 145 -18.66 1.54 16.87
C LEU A 145 -18.98 0.36 15.96
N CYS A 146 -19.45 -0.75 16.50
CA CYS A 146 -19.76 -1.96 15.78
C CYS A 146 -20.81 -1.73 14.68
N ALA A 147 -20.70 -2.50 13.61
CA ALA A 147 -21.77 -2.59 12.63
C ALA A 147 -22.98 -3.30 13.27
N ARG A 148 -24.19 -2.73 13.10
CA ARG A 148 -25.39 -3.21 13.79
C ARG A 148 -26.28 -4.04 12.88
N THR A 149 -26.83 -5.09 13.47
CA THR A 149 -27.98 -5.85 12.97
C THR A 149 -29.23 -5.45 13.75
N ALA A 150 -30.39 -6.04 13.40
CA ALA A 150 -31.66 -5.73 14.06
C ALA A 150 -31.63 -5.95 15.59
N ASP A 151 -30.76 -6.84 16.08
CA ASP A 151 -30.71 -7.27 17.48
C ASP A 151 -29.49 -6.73 18.25
N GLY A 152 -28.68 -5.83 17.67
CA GLY A 152 -27.48 -5.27 18.31
C GLY A 152 -26.26 -5.27 17.39
N CYS A 153 -25.04 -5.39 17.95
CA CYS A 153 -23.84 -5.58 17.15
C CYS A 153 -23.86 -6.90 16.37
N ASP A 154 -23.30 -6.92 15.16
CA ASP A 154 -23.08 -8.16 14.44
C ASP A 154 -22.20 -9.13 15.24
N SER A 155 -22.57 -10.41 15.21
CA SER A 155 -21.88 -11.43 15.99
C SER A 155 -20.51 -11.73 15.36
N PRO A 156 -19.41 -11.64 16.12
CA PRO A 156 -18.08 -11.83 15.55
C PRO A 156 -17.85 -13.27 15.09
N ASN A 157 -18.62 -14.23 15.60
CA ASN A 157 -18.67 -15.57 15.07
C ASN A 157 -20.07 -16.17 15.22
N PRO A 158 -20.67 -16.70 14.15
CA PRO A 158 -22.02 -17.28 14.19
C PRO A 158 -22.17 -18.40 15.22
N LEU A 159 -21.12 -19.20 15.42
CA LEU A 159 -21.15 -20.31 16.37
C LEU A 159 -21.24 -19.81 17.82
N LEU A 160 -20.69 -18.63 18.14
CA LEU A 160 -20.81 -18.02 19.46
C LEU A 160 -22.23 -17.54 19.72
N SER A 161 -22.91 -16.96 18.72
CA SER A 161 -24.32 -16.55 18.86
C SER A 161 -25.26 -17.74 18.96
N LEU A 162 -25.04 -18.81 18.19
CA LEU A 162 -25.82 -20.07 18.29
C LEU A 162 -25.74 -20.73 19.67
N ARG A 163 -24.59 -20.63 20.35
CA ARG A 163 -24.38 -21.25 21.66
C ARG A 163 -24.67 -20.30 22.82
N GLY A 164 -24.52 -18.99 22.63
CA GLY A 164 -24.63 -18.00 23.70
C GLY A 164 -23.75 -18.37 24.90
N ASP A 165 -24.35 -18.43 26.08
CA ASP A 165 -23.66 -18.83 27.31
C ASP A 165 -23.45 -20.36 27.45
N ALA A 166 -24.05 -21.16 26.57
CA ALA A 166 -23.85 -22.60 26.57
C ALA A 166 -22.37 -22.94 26.37
N GLY A 167 -21.94 -24.05 26.98
CA GLY A 167 -20.60 -24.59 26.79
C GLY A 167 -20.31 -24.98 25.33
N PRO A 168 -19.11 -25.50 25.05
CA PRO A 168 -18.76 -25.94 23.70
C PRO A 168 -19.79 -26.92 23.12
N PRO A 169 -19.99 -26.93 21.79
CA PRO A 169 -20.86 -27.90 21.15
C PRO A 169 -20.31 -29.32 21.34
N ALA A 170 -21.21 -30.28 21.57
CA ALA A 170 -20.82 -31.69 21.63
C ALA A 170 -20.34 -32.16 20.23
N PRO A 171 -19.34 -33.05 20.14
CA PRO A 171 -18.93 -33.63 18.87
C PRO A 171 -20.11 -34.27 18.14
N GLY A 172 -20.30 -33.93 16.87
CA GLY A 172 -21.39 -34.41 16.02
C GLY A 172 -22.74 -33.72 16.25
N SER A 173 -22.86 -32.78 17.19
CA SER A 173 -24.14 -32.09 17.45
C SER A 173 -24.55 -31.15 16.30
N LEU A 174 -23.59 -30.47 15.67
CA LEU A 174 -23.83 -29.49 14.60
C LEU A 174 -23.57 -30.10 13.21
N GLY A 175 -24.33 -29.65 12.22
CA GLY A 175 -24.06 -29.92 10.81
C GLY A 175 -22.92 -29.07 10.27
N PHE A 176 -22.19 -29.55 9.27
CA PHE A 176 -21.19 -28.77 8.54
C PHE A 176 -21.37 -28.97 7.03
N PRO A 177 -21.33 -27.90 6.19
CA PRO A 177 -20.93 -26.52 6.50
C PRO A 177 -22.04 -25.60 7.02
N VAL A 178 -23.29 -26.05 7.06
CA VAL A 178 -24.45 -25.27 7.55
C VAL A 178 -25.11 -26.00 8.72
N SER A 179 -25.40 -25.27 9.79
CA SER A 179 -26.19 -25.76 10.93
C SER A 179 -27.26 -24.72 11.28
N ASP A 180 -28.51 -25.15 11.44
CA ASP A 180 -29.65 -24.29 11.80
C ASP A 180 -29.79 -23.03 10.92
N GLY A 181 -29.51 -23.17 9.61
CA GLY A 181 -29.58 -22.08 8.64
C GLY A 181 -28.37 -21.14 8.64
N VAL A 182 -27.36 -21.40 9.47
CA VAL A 182 -26.16 -20.56 9.60
C VAL A 182 -24.94 -21.24 8.98
N PHE A 183 -24.18 -20.49 8.17
CA PHE A 183 -22.99 -20.99 7.49
C PHE A 183 -21.75 -20.92 8.41
N LEU A 184 -21.22 -22.07 8.80
CA LEU A 184 -20.05 -22.21 9.66
C LEU A 184 -18.73 -22.32 8.86
N GLY A 185 -18.81 -22.51 7.54
CA GLY A 185 -17.63 -22.72 6.69
C GLY A 185 -16.65 -21.54 6.64
N ALA A 186 -17.13 -20.31 6.86
CA ALA A 186 -16.27 -19.13 6.97
C ALA A 186 -15.76 -18.87 8.41
N ALA A 187 -16.37 -19.53 9.40
CA ALA A 187 -16.16 -19.29 10.83
C ALA A 187 -15.16 -20.27 11.46
N LEU A 188 -15.06 -21.49 10.91
CA LEU A 188 -14.19 -22.56 11.40
C LEU A 188 -13.15 -22.96 10.35
N GLY A 189 -11.95 -23.28 10.79
CA GLY A 189 -10.83 -23.74 9.96
C GLY A 189 -10.26 -25.06 10.45
N GLY A 190 -9.71 -25.86 9.53
CA GLY A 190 -9.17 -27.19 9.84
C GLY A 190 -10.24 -28.10 10.45
N VAL A 191 -11.40 -28.19 9.79
CA VAL A 191 -12.59 -28.86 10.29
C VAL A 191 -12.48 -30.36 10.07
N GLU A 192 -12.79 -31.13 11.10
CA GLU A 192 -12.97 -32.58 11.04
C GLU A 192 -14.46 -32.91 11.06
N THR A 193 -14.93 -33.58 10.01
CA THR A 193 -16.33 -33.98 9.88
C THR A 193 -16.47 -35.50 9.82
N ASP A 194 -17.54 -36.01 10.43
CA ASP A 194 -17.96 -37.40 10.29
C ASP A 194 -19.40 -37.44 9.74
N GLY A 195 -19.58 -38.02 8.55
CA GLY A 195 -20.90 -38.07 7.89
C GLY A 195 -21.58 -36.71 7.69
N GLY A 196 -20.81 -35.62 7.48
CA GLY A 196 -21.34 -34.26 7.35
C GLY A 196 -21.67 -33.56 8.69
N ARG A 197 -21.32 -34.18 9.82
CA ARG A 197 -21.47 -33.60 11.16
C ARG A 197 -20.12 -33.13 11.69
N LEU A 198 -20.13 -32.00 12.39
CA LEU A 198 -18.94 -31.35 12.93
C LEU A 198 -18.39 -32.13 14.13
N ARG A 199 -17.21 -32.74 14.01
CA ARG A 199 -16.54 -33.48 15.10
C ARG A 199 -15.53 -32.60 15.84
N GLY A 200 -14.78 -31.79 15.10
CA GLY A 200 -13.75 -30.91 15.64
C GLY A 200 -13.39 -29.80 14.65
N ALA A 201 -12.71 -28.78 15.13
CA ALA A 201 -12.15 -27.72 14.30
C ALA A 201 -10.84 -27.23 14.90
N ARG A 202 -9.80 -27.06 14.10
CA ARG A 202 -8.49 -26.61 14.59
C ARG A 202 -8.45 -25.11 14.88
N ALA A 203 -9.23 -24.32 14.15
CA ALA A 203 -9.23 -22.87 14.26
C ALA A 203 -10.65 -22.29 14.25
N MET A 204 -10.82 -21.17 14.94
CA MET A 204 -12.04 -20.35 14.93
C MET A 204 -11.68 -18.92 14.56
N LYS A 205 -12.40 -18.35 13.58
CA LYS A 205 -12.25 -16.97 13.14
C LYS A 205 -13.30 -16.08 13.79
N LEU A 206 -12.87 -15.03 14.48
CA LEU A 206 -13.69 -13.97 15.04
C LEU A 206 -13.53 -12.72 14.17
N LEU A 207 -14.63 -12.11 13.75
CA LEU A 207 -14.65 -11.01 12.80
C LEU A 207 -15.52 -9.85 13.32
N TYR A 208 -14.86 -8.80 13.79
CA TYR A 208 -15.46 -7.64 14.41
C TYR A 208 -15.64 -6.54 13.36
N TYR A 209 -16.86 -6.40 12.85
CA TYR A 209 -17.19 -5.35 11.88
C TYR A 209 -17.51 -4.03 12.58
N LEU A 210 -17.01 -2.94 12.00
CA LEU A 210 -17.21 -1.57 12.47
C LEU A 210 -17.97 -0.78 11.41
N ARG A 211 -18.66 0.28 11.83
CA ARG A 211 -19.42 1.16 10.92
C ARG A 211 -18.47 1.94 10.01
N GLU A 212 -18.75 1.93 8.71
CA GLU A 212 -18.11 2.81 7.72
C GLU A 212 -18.94 4.06 7.40
N ASP A 213 -20.20 4.09 7.82
CA ASP A 213 -21.14 5.16 7.52
C ASP A 213 -21.05 6.31 8.54
N GLY A 214 -21.19 7.54 8.06
CA GLY A 214 -21.36 8.72 8.90
C GLY A 214 -20.07 9.30 9.51
N PRO A 215 -20.18 10.26 10.46
CA PRO A 215 -19.03 10.86 11.13
C PRO A 215 -18.21 9.85 11.95
N GLU A 216 -18.82 8.72 12.36
CA GLU A 216 -18.17 7.68 13.16
C GLU A 216 -17.18 6.82 12.39
N ALA A 217 -17.13 6.91 11.05
CA ALA A 217 -16.14 6.20 10.24
C ALA A 217 -14.69 6.54 10.65
N GLN A 218 -14.46 7.78 11.06
CA GLN A 218 -13.15 8.20 11.56
C GLN A 218 -12.85 7.61 12.94
N ASP A 219 -13.86 7.47 13.80
CA ASP A 219 -13.73 6.85 15.11
C ASP A 219 -13.46 5.35 15.00
N SER A 220 -14.15 4.66 14.07
CA SER A 220 -13.87 3.25 13.72
C SER A 220 -12.42 3.03 13.31
N ARG A 221 -11.85 3.95 12.51
CA ARG A 221 -10.42 3.90 12.13
C ARG A 221 -9.49 4.13 13.33
N GLN A 222 -9.80 5.09 14.20
CA GLN A 222 -9.02 5.32 15.42
C GLN A 222 -9.06 4.11 16.36
N TRP A 223 -10.23 3.48 16.49
CA TRP A 223 -10.37 2.25 17.27
C TRP A 223 -9.48 1.13 16.71
N LEU A 224 -9.44 0.93 15.39
CA LEU A 224 -8.55 -0.07 14.77
C LEU A 224 -7.07 0.21 15.02
N GLN A 225 -6.65 1.48 14.99
CA GLN A 225 -5.27 1.87 15.31
C GLN A 225 -4.94 1.58 16.78
N SER A 226 -5.84 1.91 17.70
CA SER A 226 -5.69 1.58 19.13
C SER A 226 -5.67 0.07 19.34
N PHE A 227 -6.56 -0.67 18.69
CA PHE A 227 -6.62 -2.12 18.70
C PHE A 227 -5.27 -2.73 18.29
N LEU A 228 -4.67 -2.30 17.18
CA LEU A 228 -3.38 -2.81 16.72
C LEU A 228 -2.23 -2.54 17.70
N ARG A 229 -2.23 -1.39 18.38
CA ARG A 229 -1.22 -1.06 19.40
C ARG A 229 -1.36 -1.93 20.65
N ASP A 230 -2.59 -2.10 21.13
CA ASP A 230 -2.84 -2.60 22.47
C ASP A 230 -3.13 -4.12 22.52
N ILE A 231 -3.55 -4.73 21.39
CA ILE A 231 -3.98 -6.13 21.36
C ILE A 231 -2.86 -7.10 21.77
N SER A 232 -1.60 -6.78 21.44
CA SER A 232 -0.45 -7.61 21.81
C SER A 232 -0.29 -7.72 23.34
N ALA A 233 -0.44 -6.60 24.05
CA ALA A 233 -0.41 -6.55 25.51
C ALA A 233 -1.64 -7.23 26.11
N LYS A 234 -2.83 -6.95 25.58
CA LYS A 234 -4.08 -7.60 26.02
C LYS A 234 -4.01 -9.13 25.90
N LEU A 235 -3.43 -9.65 24.81
CA LEU A 235 -3.24 -11.09 24.60
C LEU A 235 -2.24 -11.69 25.61
N ALA A 236 -1.18 -10.96 25.96
CA ALA A 236 -0.21 -11.39 26.96
C ALA A 236 -0.85 -11.47 28.36
N ASP A 237 -1.72 -10.52 28.71
CA ASP A 237 -2.42 -10.48 29.99
C ASP A 237 -3.44 -11.63 30.15
N LEU A 238 -4.05 -12.06 29.04
CA LEU A 238 -5.01 -13.17 29.02
C LEU A 238 -4.38 -14.55 29.33
N ARG A 239 -3.06 -14.70 29.20
CA ARG A 239 -2.31 -15.94 29.48
C ARG A 239 -2.97 -17.18 28.84
N LEU A 240 -3.27 -17.10 27.56
CA LEU A 240 -3.90 -18.17 26.78
C LEU A 240 -2.92 -19.36 26.66
N GLY A 241 -3.34 -20.55 27.10
CA GLY A 241 -2.52 -21.78 27.04
C GLY A 241 -3.04 -22.80 26.03
N SER A 242 -4.33 -22.77 25.76
CA SER A 242 -5.05 -23.72 24.90
C SER A 242 -5.24 -23.18 23.48
N ILE A 243 -5.13 -21.86 23.28
CA ILE A 243 -5.21 -21.23 21.95
C ILE A 243 -4.01 -20.31 21.68
N GLN A 244 -3.59 -20.30 20.41
CA GLN A 244 -2.70 -19.29 19.84
C GLN A 244 -3.55 -18.35 18.98
N VAL A 245 -3.42 -17.04 19.21
CA VAL A 245 -4.22 -16.04 18.51
C VAL A 245 -3.36 -15.28 17.51
N THR A 246 -3.82 -15.21 16.27
CA THR A 246 -3.30 -14.28 15.26
C THR A 246 -4.37 -13.25 14.93
N TYR A 247 -3.96 -12.05 14.56
CA TYR A 247 -4.89 -10.95 14.28
C TYR A 247 -4.49 -10.20 13.02
N PHE A 248 -5.48 -9.63 12.34
CA PHE A 248 -5.30 -8.73 11.21
C PHE A 248 -6.50 -7.80 11.11
N THR A 249 -6.31 -6.58 10.60
CA THR A 249 -7.41 -5.62 10.41
C THR A 249 -7.47 -5.14 8.96
N SER A 250 -8.54 -4.45 8.60
CA SER A 250 -8.63 -3.75 7.31
C SER A 250 -7.54 -2.67 7.14
N LEU A 251 -7.03 -2.09 8.24
CA LEU A 251 -5.90 -1.15 8.23
C LEU A 251 -4.54 -1.85 8.14
N SER A 252 -4.38 -3.05 8.71
CA SER A 252 -3.08 -3.73 8.75
C SER A 252 -2.45 -3.89 7.37
N ARG A 253 -3.24 -4.21 6.34
CA ARG A 253 -2.69 -4.35 4.97
C ARG A 253 -2.06 -3.04 4.46
N GLN A 254 -2.70 -1.93 4.78
CA GLN A 254 -2.27 -0.59 4.40
C GLN A 254 -1.06 -0.14 5.23
N GLU A 255 -1.10 -0.34 6.55
CA GLU A 255 -0.02 0.01 7.48
C GLU A 255 1.23 -0.84 7.26
N GLU A 256 1.11 -2.14 7.00
CA GLU A 256 2.25 -3.01 6.68
C GLU A 256 2.92 -2.59 5.37
N PHE A 257 2.14 -2.19 4.37
CA PHE A 257 2.67 -1.70 3.10
C PHE A 257 3.43 -0.38 3.27
N GLU A 258 2.88 0.56 4.04
CA GLU A 258 3.53 1.82 4.38
C GLU A 258 4.74 1.65 5.32
N GLY A 259 4.65 0.72 6.28
CA GLY A 259 5.71 0.37 7.22
C GLY A 259 6.93 -0.21 6.52
N ASN A 260 6.72 -1.14 5.58
CA ASN A 260 7.79 -1.66 4.73
C ASN A 260 8.45 -0.55 3.91
N THR A 261 7.71 0.47 3.51
CA THR A 261 8.32 1.60 2.80
C THR A 261 9.27 2.39 3.70
N ARG A 262 8.87 2.69 4.95
CA ARG A 262 9.72 3.42 5.90
C ARG A 262 11.03 2.70 6.21
N SER A 263 11.02 1.36 6.24
CA SER A 263 12.26 0.58 6.45
C SER A 263 13.17 0.57 5.22
N VAL A 264 12.63 0.77 4.02
CA VAL A 264 13.42 0.76 2.77
C VAL A 264 13.99 2.13 2.41
N VAL A 265 13.37 3.25 2.80
CA VAL A 265 13.93 4.61 2.61
C VAL A 265 15.40 4.77 3.07
N PRO A 266 15.82 4.31 4.29
CA PRO A 266 17.21 4.42 4.70
C PRO A 266 18.14 3.55 3.84
N LEU A 267 17.70 2.38 3.40
CA LEU A 267 18.48 1.52 2.50
C LEU A 267 18.73 2.22 1.15
N PHE A 268 17.70 2.83 0.55
CA PHE A 268 17.87 3.62 -0.67
C PHE A 268 18.82 4.79 -0.47
N SER A 269 18.70 5.50 0.65
CA SER A 269 19.59 6.63 0.97
C SER A 269 21.06 6.21 1.01
N ILE A 270 21.36 5.06 1.61
CA ILE A 270 22.71 4.49 1.65
C ILE A 270 23.19 4.13 0.24
N THR A 271 22.35 3.47 -0.56
CA THR A 271 22.70 3.09 -1.94
C THR A 271 22.97 4.32 -2.82
N TYR A 272 22.15 5.37 -2.73
CA TYR A 272 22.40 6.64 -3.43
C TYR A 272 23.72 7.27 -3.00
N PHE A 273 23.98 7.32 -1.70
CA PHE A 273 25.23 7.85 -1.20
C PHE A 273 26.42 7.08 -1.75
N LEU A 274 26.41 5.74 -1.70
CA LEU A 274 27.51 4.91 -2.20
C LEU A 274 27.71 5.06 -3.71
N THR A 275 26.64 5.04 -4.49
CA THR A 275 26.70 5.16 -5.97
C THR A 275 27.20 6.54 -6.41
N ILE A 276 26.74 7.62 -5.78
CA ILE A 276 27.22 8.98 -6.05
C ILE A 276 28.70 9.11 -5.68
N ASN A 277 29.11 8.66 -4.50
CA ASN A 277 30.51 8.69 -4.09
C ASN A 277 31.39 7.86 -5.01
N PHE A 278 30.96 6.65 -5.38
CA PHE A 278 31.67 5.82 -6.34
C PHE A 278 31.83 6.52 -7.69
N ALA A 279 30.77 7.11 -8.26
CA ALA A 279 30.84 7.85 -9.52
C ALA A 279 31.81 9.04 -9.46
N ILE A 280 31.79 9.80 -8.37
CA ILE A 280 32.71 10.92 -8.13
C ILE A 280 34.17 10.42 -8.02
N ILE A 281 34.40 9.36 -7.23
CA ILE A 281 35.74 8.79 -7.00
C ILE A 281 36.30 8.17 -8.29
N SER A 282 35.51 7.44 -9.06
CA SER A 282 35.92 6.88 -10.35
C SER A 282 36.32 7.94 -11.37
N CYS A 283 35.82 9.17 -11.22
CA CYS A 283 36.17 10.31 -12.07
C CYS A 283 37.41 11.10 -11.57
N LEU A 284 37.99 10.75 -10.41
CA LEU A 284 39.21 11.38 -9.91
C LEU A 284 40.40 10.98 -10.77
N ARG A 285 41.17 11.98 -11.24
CA ARG A 285 42.48 11.75 -11.85
C ARG A 285 43.58 12.30 -10.94
N LEU A 286 44.72 11.60 -10.89
CA LEU A 286 45.93 11.98 -10.14
C LEU A 286 46.56 13.33 -10.58
N SER A 287 46.08 13.92 -11.67
CA SER A 287 46.51 15.23 -12.16
C SER A 287 45.46 16.28 -11.84
N CYS A 288 45.76 17.22 -10.93
CA CYS A 288 44.83 18.29 -10.52
C CYS A 288 44.34 19.17 -11.69
N ILE A 289 45.13 19.28 -12.76
CA ILE A 289 44.82 20.10 -13.96
C ILE A 289 43.80 19.41 -14.89
N ARG A 290 43.73 18.07 -14.87
CA ARG A 290 42.81 17.27 -15.71
C ARG A 290 41.77 16.55 -14.86
N ASN A 291 41.45 17.12 -13.71
CA ASN A 291 40.51 16.53 -12.78
C ASN A 291 39.09 16.99 -13.12
N ASN A 292 38.25 16.07 -13.61
CA ASN A 292 36.88 16.35 -14.04
C ASN A 292 35.85 16.11 -12.93
N THR A 293 36.26 16.07 -11.67
CA THR A 293 35.36 15.81 -10.53
C THR A 293 34.20 16.80 -10.45
N TRP A 294 34.45 18.08 -10.71
CA TRP A 294 33.40 19.10 -10.75
C TRP A 294 32.35 18.80 -11.82
N LEU A 295 32.76 18.28 -12.98
CA LEU A 295 31.85 17.88 -14.05
C LEU A 295 30.98 16.69 -13.62
N ALA A 296 31.55 15.71 -12.90
CA ALA A 296 30.81 14.58 -12.34
C ALA A 296 29.78 15.04 -11.28
N CYS A 297 30.17 15.94 -10.38
CA CYS A 297 29.27 16.51 -9.37
C CYS A 297 28.11 17.28 -10.01
N CYS A 298 28.39 18.12 -11.01
CA CYS A 298 27.36 18.83 -11.76
C CYS A 298 26.43 17.88 -12.51
N GLY A 299 26.93 16.77 -13.03
CA GLY A 299 26.13 15.71 -13.65
C GLY A 299 25.13 15.10 -12.68
N VAL A 300 25.59 14.67 -11.50
CA VAL A 300 24.73 14.10 -10.45
C VAL A 300 23.69 15.13 -9.98
N LEU A 301 24.10 16.38 -9.76
CA LEU A 301 23.20 17.46 -9.36
C LEU A 301 22.12 17.72 -10.43
N SER A 302 22.51 17.74 -11.71
CA SER A 302 21.57 17.92 -12.83
C SER A 302 20.52 16.80 -12.88
N SER A 303 20.94 15.53 -12.72
CA SER A 303 20.01 14.40 -12.64
C SER A 303 19.05 14.52 -11.45
N GLY A 304 19.55 14.93 -10.28
CA GLY A 304 18.72 15.19 -9.11
C GLY A 304 17.70 16.31 -9.34
N LEU A 305 18.11 17.40 -9.98
CA LEU A 305 17.24 18.52 -10.34
C LEU A 305 16.18 18.15 -11.38
N ALA A 306 16.48 17.21 -12.29
CA ALA A 306 15.54 16.68 -13.27
C ALA A 306 14.48 15.78 -12.61
N VAL A 307 14.89 14.95 -11.63
CA VAL A 307 13.95 14.18 -10.80
C VAL A 307 13.05 15.14 -10.02
N LEU A 308 13.64 16.14 -9.34
CA LEU A 308 12.89 17.12 -8.55
C LEU A 308 11.87 17.88 -9.40
N SER A 309 12.26 18.37 -10.58
CA SER A 309 11.38 19.14 -11.45
C SER A 309 10.27 18.28 -12.07
N SER A 310 10.57 17.06 -12.51
CA SER A 310 9.60 16.13 -13.09
C SER A 310 8.53 15.74 -12.06
N PHE A 311 8.95 15.27 -10.88
CA PHE A 311 8.01 14.89 -9.81
C PHE A 311 7.24 16.09 -9.27
N GLY A 312 7.91 17.23 -9.07
CA GLY A 312 7.26 18.45 -8.62
C GLY A 312 6.19 18.95 -9.60
N LEU A 313 6.46 18.91 -10.92
CA LEU A 313 5.48 19.25 -11.95
C LEU A 313 4.28 18.28 -11.93
N MET A 314 4.52 16.97 -11.82
CA MET A 314 3.43 15.99 -11.73
C MET A 314 2.52 16.25 -10.53
N LEU A 315 3.09 16.62 -9.38
CA LEU A 315 2.34 16.99 -8.19
C LEU A 315 1.51 18.28 -8.41
N PHE A 316 2.05 19.28 -9.11
CA PHE A 316 1.29 20.47 -9.51
C PHE A 316 0.13 20.15 -10.44
N CYS A 317 0.35 19.25 -11.41
CA CYS A 317 -0.70 18.75 -12.30
C CYS A 317 -1.72 17.85 -11.57
N GLY A 318 -1.48 17.55 -10.30
CA GLY A 318 -2.39 16.80 -9.46
C GLY A 318 -2.36 15.29 -9.63
N VAL A 319 -1.28 14.78 -10.22
CA VAL A 319 -1.06 13.34 -10.33
C VAL A 319 -0.81 12.77 -8.92
N PRO A 320 -1.51 11.68 -8.54
CA PRO A 320 -1.30 11.05 -7.24
C PRO A 320 0.11 10.47 -7.13
N PHE A 321 0.74 10.67 -5.98
CA PHE A 321 2.04 10.08 -5.68
C PHE A 321 1.84 8.74 -4.98
N VAL A 322 2.25 7.67 -5.65
CA VAL A 322 2.22 6.32 -5.10
C VAL A 322 3.59 5.95 -4.55
N VAL A 323 3.59 5.18 -3.48
CA VAL A 323 4.80 4.85 -2.75
C VAL A 323 5.79 4.01 -3.57
N THR A 324 5.29 3.17 -4.49
CA THR A 324 6.14 2.38 -5.40
C THR A 324 7.00 3.23 -6.33
N VAL A 325 6.55 4.45 -6.65
CA VAL A 325 7.29 5.39 -7.51
C VAL A 325 8.45 6.06 -6.75
N ALA A 326 8.53 5.93 -5.41
CA ALA A 326 9.70 6.34 -4.64
C ALA A 326 11.00 5.63 -5.10
N ASN A 327 10.89 4.50 -5.80
CA ASN A 327 12.02 3.76 -6.37
C ASN A 327 12.47 4.30 -7.74
N ALA A 328 11.68 5.17 -8.39
CA ALA A 328 11.98 5.67 -9.73
C ALA A 328 13.28 6.48 -9.82
N PRO A 329 13.67 7.33 -8.84
CA PRO A 329 14.94 8.04 -8.90
C PRO A 329 16.16 7.10 -8.98
N PHE A 330 16.07 5.89 -8.40
CA PHE A 330 17.12 4.87 -8.47
C PHE A 330 17.27 4.34 -9.89
N LEU A 331 16.15 4.05 -10.55
CA LEU A 331 16.14 3.62 -11.95
C LEU A 331 16.62 4.72 -12.91
N ILE A 332 16.40 5.99 -12.57
CA ILE A 332 16.84 7.15 -13.36
C ILE A 332 18.34 7.37 -13.19
N LEU A 333 18.88 7.22 -11.97
CA LEU A 333 20.30 7.40 -11.68
C LEU A 333 21.18 6.21 -12.10
N GLY A 334 20.60 5.01 -12.20
CA GLY A 334 21.32 3.78 -12.58
C GLY A 334 21.48 3.54 -14.09
N LYS A 335 21.12 4.50 -14.94
CA LYS A 335 21.38 4.47 -16.39
C LYS A 335 22.59 5.29 -16.76
#